data_AF-A0A151HK45-F1
#
_entry.id   AF-A0A151HK45-F1
#
_cell.length_a   1.000
_cell.length_b   1.000
_cell.length_c   1.000
_cell.angle_alpha   90.00
_cell.angle_beta   90.00
_cell.angle_gamma   90.00
#
_symmetry.space_group_name_H-M   'P 1'
#
loop_
_entity.id
_entity.type
_entity.pdbx_description
1 polymer ?
#
loop_
_entity_poly.entity_id
_entity_poly.type
_entity_poly.pdbx_seq_one_letter_code
_entity_poly.pdbx_strand_id
1 'polypeptide(L)'
;HMILLLGLFATYAGVIYNDVLSLGIDLFGTRWQVSSPTFEEGEVAFPAASSASRPATFHEREGEKLEPMAEGFPYPVGFDPAWKGAVNELLMFNSFKMKFSVIVAFFQMLLGILLKALNALYFRQFLDFFFEALPQLFLFVALIGYMAFLILFKWLTPADAYAKPSLINVLIDMHMGGANPDPSLLMFDGQAEIQQ
;
A
#
# COMPACT_ATOMS: atom_id res chain seq x y z
N HIS A 1 7.61 32.17 1.56
CA HIS A 1 7.83 31.10 0.55
C HIS A 1 7.63 29.70 1.14
N MET A 2 8.29 29.35 2.26
CA MET A 2 8.17 28.02 2.88
C MET A 2 6.73 27.63 3.27
N ILE A 3 5.97 28.54 3.90
CA ILE A 3 4.57 28.29 4.28
C ILE A 3 3.68 28.01 3.05
N LEU A 4 3.93 28.70 1.93
CA LEU A 4 3.17 28.50 0.69
C LEU A 4 3.42 27.09 0.13
N LEU A 5 4.68 26.64 0.09
CA LEU A 5 5.03 25.29 -0.37
C LEU A 5 4.48 24.21 0.56
N LEU A 6 4.52 24.41 1.89
CA LEU A 6 3.90 23.50 2.85
C LEU A 6 2.38 23.40 2.63
N GLY A 7 1.69 24.52 2.41
CA GLY A 7 0.26 24.53 2.11
C GLY A 7 -0.08 23.84 0.79
N LEU A 8 0.72 24.04 -0.26
CA LEU A 8 0.52 23.40 -1.57
C LEU A 8 0.72 21.88 -1.49
N PHE A 9 1.77 21.41 -0.81
CA PHE A 9 1.98 19.96 -0.65
C PHE A 9 0.96 19.32 0.29
N ALA A 10 0.52 20.03 1.33
CA ALA A 10 -0.54 19.56 2.22
C ALA A 10 -1.88 19.41 1.47
N THR A 11 -2.24 20.38 0.62
CA THR A 11 -3.45 20.29 -0.22
C THR A 11 -3.35 19.14 -1.23
N TYR A 12 -2.20 18.95 -1.87
CA TYR A 12 -1.97 17.79 -2.75
C TYR A 12 -2.12 16.45 -2.01
N ALA A 13 -1.53 16.33 -0.81
CA ALA A 13 -1.68 15.12 0.01
C ALA A 13 -3.15 14.91 0.44
N GLY A 14 -3.86 15.97 0.81
CA GLY A 14 -5.29 15.91 1.15
C GLY A 14 -6.15 15.37 -0.01
N VAL A 15 -5.85 15.78 -1.25
CA VAL A 15 -6.51 15.24 -2.45
C VAL A 15 -6.18 13.75 -2.65
N ILE A 16 -4.92 13.33 -2.48
CA ILE A 16 -4.55 11.90 -2.59
C ILE A 16 -5.27 11.06 -1.54
N TYR A 17 -5.32 11.52 -0.28
CA TYR A 17 -6.03 10.81 0.79
C TYR A 17 -7.56 10.89 0.66
N ASN A 18 -8.07 11.68 -0.29
CA ASN A 18 -9.48 12.03 -0.44
C ASN A 18 -10.08 12.46 0.91
N ASP A 19 -9.43 13.43 1.54
CA ASP A 19 -9.79 13.94 2.87
C ASP A 19 -9.81 15.47 2.85
N VAL A 20 -11.02 16.03 2.76
CA VAL A 20 -11.26 17.47 2.89
C VAL A 20 -12.17 17.68 4.09
N LEU A 21 -11.62 18.27 5.15
CA LEU A 21 -12.33 18.51 6.41
C LEU A 21 -12.90 17.22 7.06
N SER A 22 -12.20 16.08 6.93
CA SER A 22 -12.65 14.76 7.38
C SER A 22 -13.79 14.14 6.56
N LEU A 23 -14.17 14.76 5.44
CA LEU A 23 -15.16 14.23 4.50
C LEU A 23 -14.45 13.71 3.24
N GLY A 24 -14.87 12.53 2.77
CA GLY A 24 -14.52 12.06 1.44
C GLY A 24 -15.30 12.82 0.39
N ILE A 25 -14.69 13.09 -0.77
CA ILE A 25 -15.39 13.71 -1.91
C ILE A 25 -15.54 12.64 -3.00
N ASP A 26 -16.78 12.42 -3.45
CA ASP A 26 -17.04 11.54 -4.60
C ASP A 26 -16.96 12.34 -5.89
N LEU A 27 -15.78 12.32 -6.51
CA LEU A 27 -15.49 13.02 -7.76
C LEU A 27 -15.79 12.17 -8.99
N PHE A 28 -15.66 10.84 -8.89
CA PHE A 28 -15.67 9.92 -10.04
C PHE A 28 -16.62 8.72 -9.89
N GLY A 29 -17.46 8.71 -8.86
CA GLY A 29 -18.26 7.56 -8.46
C GLY A 29 -17.41 6.54 -7.71
N THR A 30 -17.91 6.07 -6.56
CA THR A 30 -17.32 4.94 -5.85
C THR A 30 -17.28 3.67 -6.71
N ARG A 31 -16.22 2.88 -6.55
CA ARG A 31 -16.00 1.58 -7.20
C ARG A 31 -16.33 0.42 -6.27
N TRP A 32 -17.10 0.69 -5.23
CA TRP A 32 -17.67 -0.30 -4.33
C TRP A 32 -19.17 -0.39 -4.55
N GLN A 33 -19.69 -1.61 -4.47
CA GLN A 33 -21.10 -1.91 -4.62
C GLN A 33 -21.62 -2.64 -3.39
N VAL A 34 -22.88 -2.38 -3.06
CA VAL A 34 -23.56 -3.10 -1.98
C VAL A 34 -23.79 -4.54 -2.44
N SER A 35 -23.25 -5.51 -1.70
CA SER A 35 -23.62 -6.91 -1.93
C SER A 35 -25.11 -7.06 -1.59
N SER A 36 -25.92 -7.53 -2.54
CA SER A 36 -27.33 -7.84 -2.29
C SER A 36 -27.44 -8.73 -1.05
N PRO A 37 -28.42 -8.51 -0.14
CA PRO A 37 -28.59 -9.39 1.00
C PRO A 37 -28.80 -10.82 0.47
N THR A 38 -27.88 -11.72 0.83
CA THR A 38 -28.12 -13.15 0.68
C THR A 38 -29.25 -13.47 1.64
N PHE A 39 -30.48 -13.53 1.12
CA PHE A 39 -31.61 -14.03 1.89
C PHE A 39 -31.30 -15.49 2.25
N GLU A 40 -31.20 -15.78 3.54
CA GLU A 40 -31.16 -17.17 3.99
C GLU A 40 -32.46 -17.86 3.55
N GLU A 41 -32.34 -19.14 3.20
CA GLU A 41 -33.41 -19.96 2.63
C GLU A 41 -34.58 -20.10 3.63
N GLY A 42 -35.51 -19.14 3.61
CA GLY A 42 -36.67 -19.12 4.53
C GLY A 42 -37.37 -17.77 4.75
N GLU A 43 -36.80 -16.62 4.38
CA GLU A 43 -37.48 -15.32 4.53
C GLU A 43 -38.21 -14.88 3.25
N VAL A 44 -39.47 -14.47 3.42
CA VAL A 44 -40.39 -14.11 2.32
C VAL A 44 -39.93 -12.80 1.67
N ALA A 45 -39.41 -12.89 0.45
CA ALA A 45 -39.00 -11.73 -0.33
C ALA A 45 -40.21 -10.85 -0.71
N PHE A 46 -40.25 -9.61 -0.21
CA PHE A 46 -41.08 -8.57 -0.81
C PHE A 46 -40.42 -8.12 -2.12
N PRO A 47 -41.17 -7.87 -3.22
CA PRO A 47 -40.61 -7.38 -4.46
C PRO A 47 -40.31 -5.89 -4.31
N ALA A 48 -39.28 -5.55 -3.53
CA ALA A 48 -38.66 -4.25 -3.60
C ALA A 48 -37.88 -4.20 -4.92
N ALA A 49 -38.24 -3.25 -5.77
CA ALA A 49 -37.60 -3.03 -7.05
C ALA A 49 -36.07 -2.98 -6.92
N SER A 50 -35.39 -3.66 -7.86
CA SER A 50 -33.94 -3.76 -8.09
C SER A 50 -33.15 -4.76 -7.22
N SER A 51 -33.24 -6.03 -7.60
CA SER A 51 -32.21 -7.07 -7.41
C SER A 51 -30.95 -6.78 -8.26
N ALA A 52 -30.46 -5.54 -8.22
CA ALA A 52 -29.29 -5.10 -8.95
C ALA A 52 -28.27 -4.57 -7.95
N SER A 53 -27.02 -5.00 -8.08
CA SER A 53 -25.88 -4.40 -7.39
C SER A 53 -25.94 -2.88 -7.61
N ARG A 54 -26.23 -2.14 -6.54
CA ARG A 54 -26.31 -0.68 -6.60
C ARG A 54 -24.94 -0.11 -6.20
N PRO A 55 -24.44 0.92 -6.87
CA PRO A 55 -23.23 1.60 -6.43
C PRO A 55 -23.43 2.09 -5.00
N ALA A 56 -22.39 1.93 -4.17
CA ALA A 56 -22.38 2.45 -2.82
C ALA A 56 -22.68 3.97 -2.85
N THR A 57 -23.41 4.46 -1.88
CA THR A 57 -23.69 5.90 -1.75
C THR A 57 -23.12 6.41 -0.44
N PHE A 58 -22.76 7.69 -0.37
CA PHE A 58 -22.19 8.31 0.84
C PHE A 58 -22.96 8.07 2.14
N HIS A 59 -24.25 7.76 2.05
CA HIS A 59 -25.11 7.40 3.17
C HIS A 59 -25.44 5.92 3.10
N GLU A 60 -24.47 5.06 3.37
CA GLU A 60 -24.72 3.63 3.48
C GLU A 60 -25.01 3.22 4.93
N ARG A 61 -25.91 2.24 5.07
CA ARG A 61 -26.47 1.83 6.35
C ARG A 61 -25.44 0.98 7.09
N GLU A 62 -25.25 1.28 8.37
CA GLU A 62 -24.39 0.51 9.28
C GLU A 62 -24.72 -1.00 9.19
N GLY A 63 -23.84 -1.80 8.59
CA GLY A 63 -23.96 -3.27 8.48
C GLY A 63 -23.96 -3.87 7.07
N GLU A 64 -24.00 -3.08 5.99
CA GLU A 64 -23.92 -3.60 4.61
C GLU A 64 -22.47 -3.97 4.22
N LYS A 65 -22.29 -5.15 3.61
CA LYS A 65 -20.98 -5.58 3.10
C LYS A 65 -20.78 -4.99 1.70
N LEU A 66 -19.64 -4.31 1.53
CA LEU A 66 -19.23 -3.74 0.26
C LEU A 66 -18.31 -4.69 -0.49
N GLU A 67 -18.62 -4.95 -1.74
CA GLU A 67 -17.77 -5.71 -2.66
C GLU A 67 -17.17 -4.78 -3.72
N PRO A 68 -15.92 -5.05 -4.18
CA PRO A 68 -15.33 -4.27 -5.24
C PRO A 68 -16.10 -4.49 -6.54
N MET A 69 -16.37 -3.41 -7.27
CA MET A 69 -17.02 -3.49 -8.58
C MET A 69 -16.06 -4.12 -9.61
N ALA A 70 -16.56 -5.06 -10.41
CA ALA A 70 -15.76 -5.76 -11.43
C ALA A 70 -15.27 -4.84 -12.57
N GLU A 71 -15.99 -3.76 -12.86
CA GLU A 71 -15.65 -2.80 -13.90
C GLU A 71 -15.21 -1.45 -13.32
N GLY A 72 -14.06 -0.93 -13.80
CA GLY A 72 -13.57 0.40 -13.44
C GLY A 72 -12.79 0.49 -12.14
N PHE A 73 -12.31 -0.64 -11.58
CA PHE A 73 -11.33 -0.66 -10.50
C PHE A 73 -9.90 -0.55 -11.07
N PRO A 74 -8.96 0.18 -10.43
CA PRO A 74 -9.09 0.99 -9.21
C PRO A 74 -9.61 2.42 -9.45
N TYR A 75 -10.01 3.11 -8.36
CA TYR A 75 -10.45 4.51 -8.38
C TYR A 75 -9.37 5.42 -9.01
N PRO A 76 -9.72 6.35 -9.91
CA PRO A 76 -8.74 7.00 -10.79
C PRO A 76 -7.80 7.99 -10.08
N VAL A 77 -8.23 8.62 -8.99
CA VAL A 77 -7.42 9.61 -8.26
C VAL A 77 -7.61 9.45 -6.76
N GLY A 78 -6.55 9.05 -6.05
CA GLY A 78 -6.57 8.96 -4.60
C GLY A 78 -7.38 7.78 -4.07
N PHE A 79 -7.85 7.89 -2.83
CA PHE A 79 -8.66 6.84 -2.19
C PHE A 79 -10.13 6.95 -2.58
N ASP A 80 -10.77 5.77 -2.74
CA ASP A 80 -12.20 5.68 -2.98
C ASP A 80 -12.98 6.26 -1.78
N PRO A 81 -14.00 7.11 -2.02
CA PRO A 81 -14.85 7.66 -0.97
C PRO A 81 -15.51 6.61 -0.07
N ALA A 82 -15.77 5.39 -0.56
CA ALA A 82 -16.40 4.32 0.22
C ALA A 82 -15.58 3.89 1.44
N TRP A 83 -14.26 4.17 1.46
CA TRP A 83 -13.45 3.92 2.64
C TRP A 83 -13.72 4.89 3.79
N LYS A 84 -14.26 6.08 3.52
CA LYS A 84 -14.59 7.08 4.55
C LYS A 84 -15.95 6.71 5.16
N GLY A 85 -15.94 6.13 6.36
CA GLY A 85 -17.13 5.61 7.04
C GLY A 85 -17.20 4.08 7.11
N ALA A 86 -16.23 3.37 6.54
CA ALA A 86 -16.13 1.93 6.70
C ALA A 86 -15.59 1.57 8.10
N VAL A 87 -16.14 0.53 8.73
CA VAL A 87 -15.71 0.06 10.07
C VAL A 87 -14.21 -0.31 10.10
N ASN A 88 -13.69 -0.80 8.96
CA ASN A 88 -12.31 -1.20 8.78
C ASN A 88 -11.41 -0.11 8.16
N GLU A 89 -11.87 1.16 8.07
CA GLU A 89 -11.09 2.26 7.50
C GLU A 89 -9.74 2.42 8.23
N LEU A 90 -9.75 2.36 9.56
CA LEU A 90 -8.56 2.59 10.38
C LEU A 90 -7.51 1.51 10.15
N LEU A 91 -7.95 0.25 10.02
CA LEU A 91 -7.04 -0.88 9.78
C LEU A 91 -6.35 -0.76 8.41
N MET A 92 -7.11 -0.36 7.39
CA MET A 92 -6.60 -0.15 6.03
C MET A 92 -5.63 1.04 5.99
N PHE A 93 -6.05 2.22 6.45
CA PHE A 93 -5.22 3.43 6.39
C PHE A 93 -3.97 3.33 7.26
N ASN A 94 -4.04 2.67 8.42
CA ASN A 94 -2.86 2.46 9.27
C ASN A 94 -1.83 1.58 8.55
N SER A 95 -2.28 0.46 7.98
CA SER A 95 -1.42 -0.44 7.22
C SER A 95 -0.83 0.23 5.98
N PHE A 96 -1.60 1.06 5.27
CA PHE A 96 -1.12 1.83 4.13
C PHE A 96 -0.07 2.85 4.55
N LYS A 97 -0.36 3.68 5.56
CA LYS A 97 0.55 4.73 6.05
C LYS A 97 1.91 4.16 6.49
N MET A 98 1.89 3.02 7.17
CA MET A 98 3.12 2.33 7.57
C MET A 98 3.96 1.93 6.35
N LYS A 99 3.36 1.25 5.38
CA LYS A 99 4.07 0.77 4.17
C LYS A 99 4.53 1.92 3.28
N PHE A 100 3.68 2.93 3.09
CA PHE A 100 4.00 4.13 2.33
C PHE A 100 5.15 4.92 2.96
N SER A 101 5.16 5.07 4.28
CA SER A 101 6.24 5.73 5.01
C SER A 101 7.59 5.05 4.76
N VAL A 102 7.65 3.71 4.78
CA VAL A 102 8.89 2.95 4.49
C VAL A 102 9.39 3.23 3.06
N ILE A 103 8.51 3.29 2.07
CA ILE A 103 8.89 3.58 0.67
C ILE A 103 9.44 5.01 0.53
N VAL A 104 8.76 6.00 1.11
CA VAL A 104 9.22 7.40 1.07
C VAL A 104 10.56 7.56 1.78
N ALA A 105 10.71 6.94 2.95
CA ALA A 105 11.94 6.95 3.72
C ALA A 105 13.10 6.28 2.95
N PHE A 106 12.83 5.19 2.22
CA PHE A 106 13.81 4.54 1.37
C PHE A 106 14.37 5.50 0.31
N PHE A 107 13.51 6.18 -0.45
CA PHE A 107 13.94 7.14 -1.46
C PHE A 107 14.66 8.36 -0.87
N GLN A 108 14.19 8.87 0.27
CA GLN A 108 14.83 10.01 0.95
C GLN A 108 16.23 9.67 1.46
N MET A 109 16.40 8.50 2.09
CA MET A 109 17.71 8.04 2.56
C MET A 109 18.63 7.66 1.39
N LEU A 110 18.09 7.05 0.32
CA LEU A 110 18.84 6.75 -0.90
C LEU A 110 19.42 8.02 -1.52
N LEU A 111 18.62 9.09 -1.62
CA LEU A 111 19.09 10.38 -2.09
C LEU A 111 20.25 10.91 -1.22
N GLY A 112 20.15 10.78 0.11
CA GLY A 112 21.22 11.17 1.03
C GLY A 112 22.53 10.41 0.80
N ILE A 113 22.46 9.09 0.60
CA ILE A 113 23.64 8.24 0.32
C ILE A 113 24.23 8.60 -1.06
N LEU A 114 23.39 8.84 -2.07
CA LEU A 114 23.84 9.27 -3.39
C LEU A 114 24.54 10.63 -3.33
N LEU A 115 24.01 11.59 -2.59
CA LEU A 115 24.67 12.89 -2.39
C LEU A 115 26.01 12.75 -1.67
N LYS A 116 26.11 11.88 -0.67
CA LYS A 116 27.40 11.55 -0.01
C LYS A 116 28.39 10.96 -1.01
N ALA A 117 27.95 10.03 -1.86
CA ALA A 117 28.78 9.41 -2.89
C ALA A 117 29.26 10.43 -3.94
N LEU A 118 28.37 11.32 -4.39
CA LEU A 118 28.72 12.42 -5.29
C LEU A 118 29.71 13.41 -4.66
N ASN A 119 29.59 13.67 -3.35
CA ASN A 119 30.52 14.52 -2.64
C ASN A 119 31.93 13.92 -2.58
N ALA A 120 32.04 12.62 -2.26
CA ALA A 120 33.33 11.91 -2.27
C ALA A 120 33.96 11.88 -3.67
N LEU A 121 33.15 11.76 -4.73
CA LEU A 121 33.61 11.83 -6.11
C LEU A 121 34.11 13.24 -6.47
N TYR A 122 33.39 14.28 -6.06
CA TYR A 122 33.77 15.68 -6.31
C TYR A 122 35.11 16.03 -5.64
N PHE A 123 35.30 15.67 -4.37
CA PHE A 123 36.54 15.90 -3.63
C PHE A 123 37.66 14.88 -3.96
N ARG A 124 37.43 13.95 -4.90
CA ARG A 124 38.37 12.90 -5.31
C ARG A 124 38.86 12.01 -4.17
N GLN A 125 38.01 11.81 -3.16
CA GLN A 125 38.26 10.91 -2.04
C GLN A 125 37.84 9.48 -2.43
N PHE A 126 38.64 8.84 -3.27
CA PHE A 126 38.34 7.49 -3.77
C PHE A 126 38.25 6.44 -2.64
N LEU A 127 39.02 6.60 -1.57
CA LEU A 127 38.95 5.73 -0.39
C LEU A 127 37.54 5.77 0.24
N ASP A 128 37.02 6.96 0.50
CA ASP A 128 35.69 7.14 1.12
C ASP A 128 34.58 6.66 0.17
N PHE A 129 34.74 6.85 -1.14
CA PHE A 129 33.78 6.33 -2.12
C PHE A 129 33.70 4.79 -2.11
N PHE A 130 34.84 4.10 -2.19
CA PHE A 130 34.88 2.64 -2.29
C PHE A 130 34.66 1.92 -0.96
N PHE A 131 35.20 2.44 0.15
CA PHE A 131 35.15 1.76 1.44
C PHE A 131 34.03 2.24 2.36
N GLU A 132 33.41 3.38 2.08
CA GLU A 132 32.30 3.89 2.89
C GLU A 132 30.99 3.92 2.08
N ALA A 133 30.96 4.66 0.96
CA ALA A 133 29.71 4.89 0.23
C ALA A 133 29.18 3.64 -0.49
N LEU A 134 30.05 2.87 -1.15
CA LEU A 134 29.67 1.67 -1.89
C LEU A 134 29.14 0.54 -0.99
N PRO A 135 29.84 0.10 0.07
CA PRO A 135 29.31 -0.92 0.97
C PRO A 135 28.06 -0.43 1.71
N GLN A 136 27.98 0.85 2.08
CA GLN A 136 26.78 1.44 2.68
C GLN A 136 25.58 1.37 1.72
N LEU A 137 25.77 1.71 0.44
CA LEU A 137 24.72 1.65 -0.58
C LEU A 137 24.27 0.21 -0.81
N PHE A 138 25.21 -0.73 -0.94
CA PHE A 138 24.91 -2.13 -1.18
C PHE A 138 24.07 -2.73 -0.05
N LEU A 139 24.50 -2.59 1.21
CA LEU A 139 23.77 -3.12 2.37
C LEU A 139 22.38 -2.47 2.51
N PHE A 140 22.29 -1.16 2.27
CA PHE A 140 21.04 -0.44 2.36
C PHE A 140 20.01 -0.92 1.32
N VAL A 141 20.44 -1.11 0.07
CA VAL A 141 19.56 -1.64 -0.99
C VAL A 141 19.22 -3.11 -0.75
N ALA A 142 20.17 -3.92 -0.29
CA ALA A 142 19.94 -5.34 -0.01
C ALA A 142 18.91 -5.58 1.10
N LEU A 143 18.91 -4.78 2.19
CA LEU A 143 17.96 -4.97 3.29
C LEU A 143 16.69 -4.13 3.13
N ILE A 144 16.85 -2.80 3.08
CA ILE A 144 15.71 -1.88 3.07
C ILE A 144 15.12 -1.76 1.65
N GLY A 145 15.96 -1.84 0.61
CA GLY A 145 15.49 -1.87 -0.77
C GLY A 145 14.70 -3.14 -1.09
N TYR A 146 15.16 -4.32 -0.64
CA TYR A 146 14.40 -5.56 -0.77
C TYR A 146 13.04 -5.49 -0.08
N MET A 147 12.97 -4.83 1.08
CA MET A 147 11.71 -4.57 1.76
C MET A 147 10.74 -3.67 0.98
N ALA A 148 11.24 -2.55 0.46
CA ALA A 148 10.45 -1.68 -0.40
C ALA A 148 9.95 -2.44 -1.64
N PHE A 149 10.79 -3.30 -2.22
CA PHE A 149 10.44 -4.18 -3.33
C PHE A 149 9.30 -5.15 -2.97
N LEU A 150 9.38 -5.87 -1.84
CA LEU A 150 8.32 -6.79 -1.40
C LEU A 150 6.98 -6.09 -1.16
N ILE A 151 7.01 -4.85 -0.65
CA ILE A 151 5.78 -4.05 -0.48
C ILE A 151 5.14 -3.75 -1.85
N LEU A 152 5.94 -3.29 -2.82
CA LEU A 152 5.47 -3.00 -4.17
C LEU A 152 4.98 -4.26 -4.88
N PHE A 153 5.73 -5.35 -4.78
CA PHE A 153 5.34 -6.64 -5.34
C PHE A 153 4.00 -7.12 -4.76
N LYS A 154 3.82 -7.03 -3.44
CA LYS A 154 2.55 -7.37 -2.77
C LYS A 154 1.38 -6.48 -3.22
N TRP A 155 1.63 -5.24 -3.65
CA TRP A 155 0.60 -4.35 -4.20
C TRP A 155 0.25 -4.64 -5.66
N LEU A 156 1.20 -5.15 -6.44
CA LEU A 156 0.99 -5.48 -7.85
C LEU A 156 0.37 -6.87 -8.06
N THR A 157 0.56 -7.80 -7.13
CA THR A 157 0.04 -9.17 -7.25
C THR A 157 -1.43 -9.28 -6.83
N PRO A 158 -2.30 -9.90 -7.66
CA PRO A 158 -3.73 -10.04 -7.38
C PRO A 158 -4.02 -10.80 -6.08
N ALA A 159 -5.20 -10.58 -5.51
CA ALA A 159 -5.59 -11.11 -4.19
C ALA A 159 -5.59 -12.63 -4.09
N ASP A 160 -5.89 -13.32 -5.19
CA ASP A 160 -6.22 -14.75 -5.20
C ASP A 160 -5.04 -15.67 -5.54
N ALA A 161 -3.87 -15.10 -5.89
CA ALA A 161 -2.76 -15.88 -6.45
C ALA A 161 -1.84 -16.51 -5.39
N TYR A 162 -1.66 -15.89 -4.22
CA TYR A 162 -0.71 -16.34 -3.20
C TYR A 162 -1.23 -16.09 -1.78
N ALA A 163 -0.81 -16.93 -0.83
CA ALA A 163 -0.91 -16.61 0.59
C ALA A 163 -0.26 -15.23 0.82
N LYS A 164 -0.94 -14.34 1.56
CA LYS A 164 -0.46 -12.97 1.80
C LYS A 164 0.11 -12.83 3.21
N PRO A 165 1.27 -13.42 3.52
CA PRO A 165 1.87 -13.37 4.85
C PRO A 165 2.19 -11.93 5.26
N SER A 166 2.33 -11.72 6.58
CA SER A 166 2.79 -10.44 7.10
C SER A 166 4.25 -10.21 6.65
N LEU A 167 4.52 -9.01 6.13
CA LEU A 167 5.87 -8.63 5.66
C LEU A 167 6.92 -8.72 6.78
N ILE A 168 6.49 -8.50 8.02
CA ILE A 168 7.36 -8.61 9.20
C ILE A 168 7.80 -10.07 9.42
N ASN A 169 6.90 -11.04 9.24
CA ASN A 169 7.27 -12.45 9.42
C ASN A 169 8.23 -12.91 8.31
N VAL A 170 8.02 -12.46 7.07
CA VAL A 170 8.95 -12.73 5.95
C VAL A 170 10.34 -12.14 6.19
N LEU A 171 10.42 -10.96 6.82
CA LEU A 171 11.70 -10.36 7.22
C LEU A 171 12.41 -11.11 8.32
N ILE A 172 11.67 -11.48 9.37
CA ILE A 172 12.23 -12.23 10.49
C ILE A 172 12.74 -13.58 9.98
N ASP A 173 11.97 -14.22 9.10
CA ASP A 173 12.35 -15.49 8.48
C ASP A 173 13.55 -15.35 7.54
N MET A 174 13.70 -14.23 6.82
CA MET A 174 14.91 -13.96 6.03
C MET A 174 16.17 -13.89 6.92
N HIS A 175 16.09 -13.25 8.10
CA HIS A 175 17.24 -13.11 9.00
C HIS A 175 17.47 -14.35 9.90
N MET A 176 16.43 -15.11 10.22
CA MET A 176 16.49 -16.22 11.19
C MET A 176 16.22 -17.61 10.60
N GLY A 177 15.44 -17.72 9.53
CA GLY A 177 14.93 -18.97 8.96
C GLY A 177 15.91 -19.69 8.02
N GLY A 178 16.95 -19.02 7.53
CA GLY A 178 17.98 -19.63 6.70
C GLY A 178 17.43 -20.19 5.38
N ALA A 179 17.82 -21.42 5.02
CA ALA A 179 17.62 -22.01 3.69
C ALA A 179 16.26 -22.70 3.44
N ASN A 180 15.36 -22.77 4.43
CA ASN A 180 14.06 -23.45 4.32
C ASN A 180 12.91 -22.53 4.76
N PRO A 181 12.55 -21.51 3.96
CA PRO A 181 11.39 -20.68 4.26
C PRO A 181 10.11 -21.51 4.23
N ASP A 182 9.20 -21.23 5.18
CA ASP A 182 7.90 -21.91 5.26
C ASP A 182 7.11 -21.72 3.94
N PRO A 183 6.60 -22.79 3.30
CA PRO A 183 5.86 -22.70 2.04
C PRO A 183 4.65 -21.76 2.09
N SER A 184 4.10 -21.50 3.29
CA SER A 184 2.99 -20.57 3.50
C SER A 184 3.39 -19.08 3.48
N LEU A 185 4.70 -18.78 3.55
CA LEU A 185 5.26 -17.43 3.59
C LEU A 185 5.86 -16.98 2.24
N LEU A 186 5.86 -17.85 1.23
CA LEU A 186 6.38 -17.55 -0.10
C LEU A 186 5.40 -16.66 -0.90
N MET A 187 5.90 -15.52 -1.37
CA MET A 187 5.17 -14.56 -2.20
C MET A 187 5.40 -14.75 -3.70
N PHE A 188 6.52 -15.34 -4.12
CA PHE A 188 6.82 -15.64 -5.53
C PHE A 188 7.76 -16.83 -5.68
N ASP A 189 7.75 -17.45 -6.86
CA ASP A 189 8.59 -18.61 -7.17
C ASP A 189 10.08 -18.21 -7.18
N GLY A 190 10.92 -18.95 -6.45
CA GLY A 190 12.36 -18.65 -6.32
C GLY A 190 12.72 -17.64 -5.22
N GLN A 191 11.76 -17.19 -4.41
CA GLN A 191 12.03 -16.28 -3.29
C GLN A 191 13.07 -16.84 -2.29
N ALA A 192 13.09 -18.16 -2.08
CA ALA A 192 14.05 -18.83 -1.20
C ALA A 192 15.50 -18.69 -1.68
N GLU A 193 15.75 -18.63 -2.99
CA GLU A 193 17.11 -18.49 -3.55
C GLU A 193 17.60 -17.04 -3.47
N ILE A 194 16.70 -16.07 -3.57
CA ILE A 194 17.04 -14.63 -3.51
C ILE A 194 17.25 -14.16 -2.06
N GLN A 195 16.65 -14.86 -1.09
CA GLN A 195 16.75 -14.53 0.34
C GLN A 195 18.01 -15.07 1.03
N GLN A 196 18.76 -15.97 0.39
CA GLN A 196 20.05 -16.50 0.86
C GLN A 196 21.20 -15.51 0.64
#